data_AF-A0A5M6DLN8-F1
#
_entry.id   AF-A0A5M6DLN8-F1
#
_cell.length_a   1.000
_cell.length_b   1.000
_cell.length_c   1.000
_cell.angle_alpha   90.00
_cell.angle_beta   90.00
_cell.angle_gamma   90.00
#
_symmetry.space_group_name_H-M   'P 1'
#
loop_
_entity.id
_entity.type
_entity.pdbx_description
1 polymer ?
#
loop_
_entity_poly.entity_id
_entity_poly.type
_entity_poly.pdbx_seq_one_letter_code
_entity_poly.pdbx_strand_id
1 'polypeptide(L)'
;MFPDRKDGLCSCGCGAVLAGRRRRWATNDCTKFATAVWAIIDGQVGTFEYYVAKYQGRKCTVCRARRDLKVDHIIPVKYGGGGCWLSNFQMLCHNCHVAKTNKDFGW
;
A
#
# COMPACT_ATOMS: atom_id res chain seq x y z
N MET A 1 9.47 7.17 8.19
CA MET A 1 8.42 7.68 7.28
C MET A 1 7.79 8.93 7.90
N PHE A 2 7.59 10.00 7.12
CA PHE A 2 7.19 11.36 7.53
C PHE A 2 7.96 11.95 8.74
N PRO A 3 8.93 12.85 8.51
CA PRO A 3 9.79 13.37 9.58
C PRO A 3 8.97 14.19 10.59
N ASP A 4 9.38 14.14 11.86
CA ASP A 4 8.92 15.12 12.83
C ASP A 4 9.56 16.48 12.51
N ARG A 5 8.73 17.48 12.20
CA ARG A 5 9.20 18.79 11.75
C ARG A 5 9.21 19.79 12.90
N LYS A 6 10.25 20.63 12.96
CA LYS A 6 10.41 21.70 13.98
C LYS A 6 10.16 23.10 13.44
N ASP A 7 9.87 23.23 12.15
CA ASP A 7 9.67 24.51 11.44
C ASP A 7 8.21 24.97 11.39
N GLY A 8 7.31 24.29 12.12
CA GLY A 8 5.89 24.63 12.14
C GLY A 8 5.12 24.24 10.87
N LEU A 9 5.69 23.45 9.97
CA LEU A 9 5.03 22.98 8.75
C LEU A 9 4.45 21.55 8.89
N CYS A 10 3.45 21.21 8.06
CA CYS A 10 2.87 19.86 8.04
C CYS A 10 3.93 18.80 7.76
N SER A 11 4.02 17.81 8.65
CA SER A 11 4.90 16.65 8.47
C SER A 11 4.49 15.76 7.28
N CYS A 12 3.27 15.93 6.77
CA CYS A 12 2.75 15.20 5.61
C CYS A 12 3.40 15.61 4.29
N GLY A 13 4.13 16.74 4.27
CA GLY A 13 4.80 17.25 3.06
C GLY A 13 3.98 18.24 2.23
N CYS A 14 2.74 18.58 2.60
CA CYS A 14 1.92 19.52 1.84
C CYS A 14 2.36 21.00 1.94
N GLY A 15 3.32 21.33 2.81
CA GLY A 15 3.82 22.69 3.00
C GLY A 15 2.90 23.62 3.81
N ALA A 16 1.71 23.18 4.21
CA ALA A 16 0.81 24.00 5.03
C ALA A 16 1.40 24.28 6.42
N VAL A 17 1.22 25.52 6.90
CA VAL A 17 1.59 25.95 8.25
C VAL A 17 0.64 25.32 9.27
N LEU A 18 1.18 24.86 10.39
CA LEU A 18 0.40 24.36 11.52
C LEU A 18 -0.28 25.53 12.24
N ALA A 19 -1.57 25.38 12.52
CA ALA A 19 -2.38 26.39 13.19
C ALA A 19 -3.12 25.82 14.41
N GLY A 20 -3.39 26.69 15.39
CA GLY A 20 -4.13 26.35 16.61
C GLY A 20 -3.42 25.28 17.44
N ARG A 21 -4.14 24.23 17.84
CA ARG A 21 -3.61 23.14 18.67
C ARG A 21 -2.87 22.05 17.89
N ARG A 22 -2.79 22.14 16.57
CA ARG A 22 -2.18 21.10 15.73
C ARG A 22 -0.66 21.17 15.82
N ARG A 23 -0.01 20.03 16.08
CA ARG A 23 1.45 19.95 16.30
C ARG A 23 2.24 19.19 15.24
N ARG A 24 1.58 18.43 14.36
CA ARG A 24 2.26 17.56 13.38
C ARG A 24 1.60 17.56 12.00
N TRP A 25 0.26 17.48 11.98
CA TRP A 25 -0.53 17.42 10.76
C TRP A 25 -1.36 18.69 10.62
N ALA A 26 -1.39 19.30 9.44
CA ALA A 26 -2.14 20.53 9.22
C ALA A 26 -3.65 20.30 9.18
N THR A 27 -4.13 19.14 8.73
CA THR A 27 -5.55 18.76 8.68
C THR A 27 -5.76 17.30 9.06
N ASN A 28 -7.01 16.87 9.27
CA ASN A 28 -7.33 15.46 9.46
C ASN A 28 -7.00 14.62 8.22
N ASP A 29 -7.09 15.20 7.02
CA ASP A 29 -6.74 14.50 5.79
C ASP A 29 -5.23 14.30 5.66
N CYS A 30 -4.42 15.24 6.17
CA CYS A 30 -2.98 15.04 6.30
C CYS A 30 -2.65 13.84 7.21
N THR A 31 -3.38 13.68 8.33
CA THR A 31 -3.24 12.51 9.20
C THR A 31 -3.62 11.23 8.46
N LYS A 32 -4.80 11.20 7.83
CA LYS A 32 -5.30 10.02 7.10
C LYS A 32 -4.34 9.61 5.98
N PHE A 33 -3.82 10.58 5.23
CA PHE A 33 -2.83 10.35 4.18
C PHE A 33 -1.58 9.67 4.75
N ALA A 34 -0.99 10.25 5.80
CA ALA A 34 0.24 9.71 6.38
C ALA A 34 0.02 8.29 6.95
N THR A 35 -1.11 8.06 7.63
CA THR A 35 -1.47 6.73 8.14
C THR A 35 -1.71 5.73 7.02
N ALA A 36 -2.39 6.12 5.93
CA ALA A 36 -2.62 5.23 4.80
C ALA A 36 -1.31 4.84 4.09
N VAL A 37 -0.40 5.79 3.88
CA VAL A 37 0.93 5.54 3.31
C VAL A 37 1.71 4.57 4.19
N TRP A 38 1.67 4.76 5.52
CA TRP A 38 2.31 3.84 6.44
C TRP A 38 1.71 2.44 6.38
N ALA A 39 0.38 2.32 6.48
CA ALA A 39 -0.32 1.04 6.42
C ALA A 39 -0.06 0.27 5.11
N ILE A 40 0.11 0.98 3.98
CA ILE A 40 0.50 0.36 2.70
C ILE A 40 1.90 -0.24 2.79
N ILE A 41 2.89 0.56 3.18
CA ILE A 41 4.30 0.17 3.19
C ILE A 41 4.55 -0.91 4.24
N ASP A 42 3.92 -0.80 5.40
CA ASP A 42 4.00 -1.76 6.50
C ASP A 42 3.30 -3.09 6.19
N GLY A 43 2.43 -3.13 5.18
CA GLY A 43 1.72 -4.34 4.76
C GLY A 43 0.49 -4.67 5.61
N GLN A 44 -0.23 -3.65 6.11
CA GLN A 44 -1.43 -3.84 6.91
C GLN A 44 -2.61 -4.31 6.07
N VAL A 45 -2.94 -5.59 6.25
CA VAL A 45 -4.05 -6.29 5.60
C VAL A 45 -5.35 -5.48 5.73
N GLY A 46 -6.19 -5.52 4.70
CA GLY A 46 -7.36 -4.65 4.56
C GLY A 46 -7.04 -3.27 3.98
N THR A 47 -6.07 -2.53 4.52
CA THR A 47 -5.75 -1.18 4.01
C THR A 47 -5.06 -1.24 2.66
N PHE A 48 -3.93 -1.95 2.54
CA PHE A 48 -3.24 -2.02 1.23
C PHE A 48 -4.11 -2.75 0.20
N GLU A 49 -4.86 -3.77 0.61
CA GLU A 49 -5.77 -4.52 -0.27
C GLU A 49 -6.86 -3.63 -0.85
N TYR A 50 -7.45 -2.74 -0.05
CA TYR A 50 -8.41 -1.75 -0.52
C TYR A 50 -7.82 -0.87 -1.62
N TYR A 51 -6.62 -0.32 -1.40
CA TYR A 51 -5.97 0.57 -2.38
C TYR A 51 -5.55 -0.18 -3.65
N VAL A 52 -4.99 -1.39 -3.53
CA VAL A 52 -4.63 -2.24 -4.67
C VAL A 52 -5.88 -2.59 -5.49
N ALA A 53 -6.96 -3.03 -4.83
CA ALA A 53 -8.22 -3.34 -5.50
C ALA A 53 -8.78 -2.13 -6.25
N LYS A 54 -8.78 -0.95 -5.61
CA LYS A 54 -9.25 0.30 -6.21
C LYS A 54 -8.42 0.71 -7.42
N TYR A 55 -7.09 0.62 -7.32
CA TYR A 55 -6.19 1.01 -8.42
C TYR A 55 -6.21 0.02 -9.58
N GLN A 56 -6.32 -1.28 -9.31
CA GLN A 56 -6.27 -2.34 -10.34
C GLN A 56 -7.66 -2.74 -10.89
N GLY A 57 -8.74 -2.12 -10.38
CA GLY A 57 -10.10 -2.33 -10.87
C GLY A 57 -10.73 -3.65 -10.40
N ARG A 58 -10.26 -4.19 -9.27
CA ARG A 58 -10.77 -5.40 -8.60
C ARG A 58 -10.94 -6.59 -9.55
N LYS A 59 -9.87 -6.92 -10.26
CA LYS A 59 -9.76 -8.02 -11.22
C LYS A 59 -8.36 -8.61 -11.19
N CYS A 60 -8.24 -9.89 -11.55
CA CYS A 60 -6.95 -10.53 -11.73
C CYS A 60 -6.14 -9.78 -12.80
N THR A 61 -4.88 -9.45 -12.50
CA THR A 61 -3.96 -8.78 -13.43
C THR A 61 -3.61 -9.66 -14.62
N VAL A 62 -3.59 -10.98 -14.42
CA VAL A 62 -3.24 -11.99 -15.44
C VAL A 62 -4.46 -12.35 -16.30
N CYS A 63 -5.51 -12.92 -15.70
CA CYS A 63 -6.63 -13.51 -16.45
C CYS A 63 -7.94 -12.69 -16.40
N ARG A 64 -7.94 -11.53 -15.75
CA ARG A 64 -9.12 -10.65 -15.59
C ARG A 64 -10.31 -11.21 -14.81
N ALA A 65 -10.19 -12.40 -14.21
CA ALA A 65 -11.21 -12.93 -13.30
C ALA A 65 -11.57 -11.92 -12.18
N ARG A 66 -12.82 -11.91 -11.73
CA ARG A 66 -13.34 -10.97 -10.71
C ARG A 66 -13.75 -11.64 -9.40
N ARG A 67 -13.44 -12.93 -9.25
CA ARG A 67 -13.75 -13.76 -8.08
C ARG A 67 -12.47 -14.35 -7.48
N ASP A 68 -12.53 -14.71 -6.22
CA ASP A 68 -11.46 -15.38 -5.46
C ASP A 68 -10.12 -14.65 -5.58
N LEU A 69 -10.19 -13.32 -5.48
CA LEU A 69 -9.06 -12.42 -5.64
C LEU A 69 -8.29 -12.30 -4.33
N LYS A 70 -6.97 -12.33 -4.43
CA LYS A 70 -6.02 -12.04 -3.36
C LYS A 70 -5.01 -11.03 -3.86
N VAL A 71 -4.45 -10.24 -2.95
CA VAL A 71 -3.30 -9.40 -3.27
C VAL A 71 -2.03 -10.18 -2.99
N ASP A 72 -1.11 -10.14 -3.93
CA ASP A 72 0.20 -10.78 -3.85
C ASP A 72 1.30 -9.79 -4.25
N HIS A 73 2.52 -10.06 -3.82
CA HIS A 73 3.67 -9.26 -4.21
C HIS A 73 4.15 -9.63 -5.62
N ILE A 74 4.52 -8.66 -6.45
CA ILE A 74 5.15 -8.88 -7.76
C ILE A 74 6.54 -9.47 -7.55
N ILE A 75 7.37 -8.80 -6.76
CA ILE A 75 8.61 -9.33 -6.20
C ILE A 75 8.26 -9.97 -4.85
N PRO A 76 8.38 -11.30 -4.67
CA PRO A 76 8.09 -11.98 -3.40
C PRO A 76 8.85 -11.43 -2.20
N VAL A 77 8.26 -11.54 -1.01
CA VAL A 77 8.88 -11.13 0.27
C VAL A 77 10.25 -11.79 0.48
N LYS A 78 10.41 -13.07 0.11
CA LYS A 78 11.70 -13.78 0.23
C LYS A 78 12.83 -13.20 -0.60
N TYR A 79 12.50 -12.38 -1.61
CA TYR A 79 13.46 -11.66 -2.44
C TYR A 79 13.49 -10.16 -2.10
N GLY A 80 13.07 -9.79 -0.88
CA GLY A 80 13.10 -8.41 -0.39
C GLY A 80 11.90 -7.56 -0.82
N GLY A 81 10.83 -8.15 -1.36
CA GLY A 81 9.67 -7.41 -1.85
C GLY A 81 8.67 -6.94 -0.78
N GLY A 82 8.91 -7.21 0.50
CA GLY A 82 8.11 -6.65 1.60
C GLY A 82 8.41 -5.17 1.84
N GLY A 83 7.68 -4.50 2.74
CA GLY A 83 7.98 -3.10 3.07
C GLY A 83 7.78 -2.15 1.87
N CYS A 84 6.81 -2.42 1.00
CA CYS A 84 6.81 -1.92 -0.37
C CYS A 84 5.64 -0.99 -0.71
N TRP A 85 5.76 -0.25 -1.82
CA TRP A 85 4.67 0.58 -2.32
C TRP A 85 3.66 -0.23 -3.15
N LEU A 86 2.49 0.39 -3.45
CA LEU A 86 1.43 -0.19 -4.28
C LEU A 86 1.90 -0.79 -5.62
N SER A 87 3.00 -0.28 -6.16
CA SER A 87 3.60 -0.75 -7.41
C SER A 87 4.16 -2.17 -7.35
N ASN A 88 4.47 -2.70 -6.17
CA ASN A 88 4.93 -4.08 -6.00
C ASN A 88 3.80 -5.05 -5.61
N PHE A 89 2.54 -4.61 -5.64
CA PHE A 89 1.39 -5.48 -5.42
C PHE A 89 0.64 -5.78 -6.72
N GLN A 90 0.06 -6.97 -6.81
CA GLN A 90 -0.82 -7.39 -7.89
C GLN A 90 -2.01 -8.18 -7.35
N MET A 91 -3.17 -7.96 -7.96
CA MET A 91 -4.38 -8.72 -7.66
C MET A 91 -4.45 -9.98 -8.51
N LEU A 92 -4.52 -11.15 -7.90
CA LEU A 92 -4.54 -12.45 -8.57
C LEU A 92 -5.76 -13.26 -8.14
N CYS A 93 -6.38 -13.99 -9.06
CA CYS A 93 -7.30 -15.06 -8.66
C CYS A 93 -6.52 -16.25 -8.09
N HIS A 94 -7.21 -17.15 -7.39
CA HIS A 94 -6.61 -18.34 -6.80
C HIS A 94 -5.67 -19.12 -7.76
N ASN A 95 -6.12 -19.43 -8.98
CA ASN A 95 -5.33 -20.21 -9.93
C ASN A 95 -4.05 -19.49 -10.36
N CYS A 96 -4.12 -18.19 -10.65
CA CYS A 96 -2.94 -17.40 -11.03
C CYS A 96 -1.98 -17.22 -9.85
N HIS A 97 -2.50 -17.11 -8.63
CA HIS A 97 -1.68 -17.04 -7.41
C HIS A 97 -0.91 -18.34 -7.17
N VAL A 98 -1.57 -19.50 -7.31
CA VAL A 98 -0.92 -20.82 -7.18
C VAL A 98 0.16 -20.98 -8.25
N ALA A 99 -0.14 -20.68 -9.52
CA ALA A 99 0.84 -20.76 -10.60
C ALA A 99 2.07 -19.87 -10.35
N LYS A 100 1.86 -18.64 -9.85
CA LYS A 100 2.95 -17.75 -9.47
C LYS A 100 3.76 -18.31 -8.29
N THR A 101 3.08 -18.80 -7.25
CA THR A 101 3.74 -19.38 -6.07
C THR A 101 4.63 -20.56 -6.48
N ASN A 102 4.12 -21.47 -7.32
CA ASN A 102 4.92 -22.60 -7.81
C ASN A 102 6.17 -22.11 -8.55
N LYS A 103 6.01 -21.14 -9.46
CA LYS A 103 7.13 -20.52 -10.18
C LYS A 103 8.14 -19.85 -9.24
N ASP A 104 7.67 -19.10 -8.26
CA ASP A 104 8.54 -18.36 -7.33
C ASP A 104 9.35 -19.31 -6.46
N PHE A 105 8.80 -20.47 -6.09
CA PHE A 105 9.39 -21.43 -5.16
C PHE A 105 9.95 -22.72 -5.81
N GLY A 106 9.87 -22.85 -7.13
CA GLY A 106 10.50 -23.95 -7.89
C GLY A 106 9.76 -25.28 -7.83
N TRP A 107 8.42 -25.24 -7.79
CA TRP A 107 7.54 -26.41 -7.84
C TRP A 107 6.99 -26.65 -9.24
#